data_AF-A0A969RY96-F1
#
_entry.id   AF-A0A969RY96-F1
#
_cell.length_a   1.000
_cell.length_b   1.000
_cell.length_c   1.000
_cell.angle_alpha   90.00
_cell.angle_beta   90.00
_cell.angle_gamma   90.00
#
_symmetry.space_group_name_H-M   'P 1'
#
loop_
_entity.id
_entity.type
_entity.pdbx_description
1 polymer ?
#
loop_
_entity_poly.entity_id
_entity_poly.type
_entity_poly.pdbx_seq_one_letter_code
_entity_poly.pdbx_strand_id
1 'polypeptide(L)'
;MAALHQRLPEAERVTALSCDRLIHQAEEKQRLQAQAQVVDMEAGAIAQSLGSLQIATVRIISDDLYRDLPDLSGATRADGSLNSVKLAIALVRQPKAALALISGSLQALNVLEKTTYRIFAPDVNLDSSAGI
;
A
#
# COMPACT_ATOMS: atom_id res chain seq x y z
N MET A 1 -17.83 -0.85 6.73
CA MET A 1 -17.57 -0.53 5.30
C MET A 1 -18.13 0.82 4.88
N ALA A 2 -19.41 1.12 5.10
CA ALA A 2 -20.02 2.39 4.68
C ALA A 2 -19.28 3.65 5.21
N ALA A 3 -18.87 3.64 6.48
CA ALA A 3 -18.15 4.76 7.09
C ALA A 3 -16.78 5.06 6.44
N LEU A 4 -16.04 4.04 5.97
CA LEU A 4 -14.76 4.25 5.29
C LEU A 4 -14.94 4.88 3.91
N HIS A 5 -15.94 4.43 3.16
CA HIS A 5 -16.23 5.01 1.85
C HIS A 5 -16.77 6.45 1.96
N GLN A 6 -17.49 6.77 3.04
CA GLN A 6 -17.88 8.15 3.33
C GLN A 6 -16.66 9.05 3.60
N ARG A 7 -15.66 8.55 4.35
CA ARG A 7 -14.43 9.31 4.63
C ARG A 7 -13.48 9.37 3.44
N LEU A 8 -13.54 8.39 2.54
CA LEU A 8 -12.70 8.24 1.34
C LEU A 8 -13.55 7.95 0.08
N PRO A 9 -14.33 8.93 -0.40
CA PRO A 9 -15.17 8.75 -1.59
C PRO A 9 -14.35 8.46 -2.86
N GLU A 10 -13.08 8.88 -2.90
CA GLU A 10 -12.17 8.62 -4.01
C GLU A 10 -11.57 7.20 -4.01
N ALA A 11 -11.71 6.46 -2.91
CA ALA A 11 -11.15 5.11 -2.81
C ALA A 11 -12.04 4.09 -3.51
N GLU A 12 -11.44 3.35 -4.44
CA GLU A 12 -12.10 2.26 -5.14
C GLU A 12 -12.08 0.97 -4.31
N ARG A 13 -13.18 0.19 -4.36
CA ARG A 13 -13.19 -1.16 -3.80
C ARG A 13 -12.65 -2.13 -4.84
N VAL A 14 -11.60 -2.84 -4.46
CA VAL A 14 -10.86 -3.73 -5.37
C VAL A 14 -10.68 -5.12 -4.77
N THR A 15 -10.37 -6.08 -5.63
CA THR A 15 -9.85 -7.39 -5.24
C THR A 15 -8.33 -7.30 -5.07
N ALA A 16 -7.85 -7.68 -3.90
CA ALA A 16 -6.42 -7.72 -3.59
C ALA A 16 -5.93 -9.18 -3.52
N LEU A 17 -4.73 -9.42 -4.03
CA LEU A 17 -3.98 -10.66 -3.87
C LEU A 17 -2.89 -10.46 -2.82
N SER A 18 -2.82 -11.34 -1.82
CA SER A 18 -1.74 -11.34 -0.84
C SER A 18 -0.75 -12.45 -1.18
N CYS A 19 0.55 -12.15 -1.19
CA CYS A 19 1.61 -13.10 -1.53
C CYS A 19 2.86 -12.92 -0.65
N ASP A 20 3.75 -13.89 -0.63
CA ASP A 20 4.92 -13.92 0.25
C ASP A 20 6.18 -13.27 -0.34
N ARG A 21 6.07 -12.70 -1.54
CA ARG A 21 7.20 -12.09 -2.27
C ARG A 21 6.80 -10.78 -2.94
N LEU A 22 7.80 -9.94 -3.19
CA LEU A 22 7.61 -8.73 -3.96
C LEU A 22 7.44 -9.06 -5.46
N ILE A 23 6.33 -8.62 -6.05
CA ILE A 23 6.13 -8.66 -7.51
C ILE A 23 6.78 -7.42 -8.12
N HIS A 24 8.00 -7.59 -8.63
CA HIS A 24 8.81 -6.46 -9.09
C HIS A 24 8.83 -6.30 -10.62
N GLN A 25 8.50 -7.34 -11.40
CA GLN A 25 8.53 -7.28 -12.87
C GLN A 25 7.18 -6.84 -13.44
N ALA A 26 7.19 -5.88 -14.37
CA ALA A 26 5.99 -5.41 -15.07
C ALA A 26 5.23 -6.56 -15.77
N GLU A 27 5.95 -7.50 -16.38
CA GLU A 27 5.35 -8.67 -17.03
C GLU A 27 4.59 -9.56 -16.03
N GLU A 28 5.13 -9.76 -14.82
CA GLU A 28 4.42 -10.52 -13.77
C GLU A 28 3.19 -9.76 -13.27
N LYS A 29 3.30 -8.43 -13.06
CA LYS A 29 2.16 -7.59 -12.67
C LYS A 29 1.03 -7.67 -13.72
N GLN A 30 1.36 -7.59 -15.01
CA GLN A 30 0.40 -7.71 -16.11
C GLN A 30 -0.28 -9.08 -16.15
N ARG A 31 0.46 -10.17 -15.92
CA ARG A 31 -0.12 -11.52 -15.83
C ARG A 31 -1.09 -11.66 -14.66
N LEU A 32 -0.85 -10.96 -13.55
CA LEU A 32 -1.70 -10.99 -12.36
C LEU A 32 -2.92 -10.07 -12.45
N GLN A 33 -2.95 -9.12 -13.38
CA GLN A 33 -4.04 -8.15 -13.52
C GLN A 33 -5.43 -8.80 -13.69
N ALA A 34 -5.50 -9.97 -14.34
CA ALA A 34 -6.75 -10.71 -14.52
C ALA A 34 -7.30 -11.30 -13.21
N GLN A 35 -6.47 -11.39 -12.16
CA GLN A 35 -6.83 -12.03 -10.88
C GLN A 35 -7.07 -11.02 -9.77
N ALA A 36 -6.35 -9.88 -9.79
CA ALA A 36 -6.47 -8.83 -8.78
C ALA A 36 -6.04 -7.48 -9.34
N GLN A 37 -6.59 -6.39 -8.78
CA GLN A 37 -6.17 -5.03 -9.10
C GLN A 37 -5.00 -4.55 -8.24
N VAL A 38 -4.79 -5.18 -7.08
CA VAL A 38 -3.72 -4.83 -6.14
C VAL A 38 -3.05 -6.10 -5.63
N VAL A 39 -1.73 -6.05 -5.46
CA VAL A 39 -0.95 -7.11 -4.80
C VAL A 39 -0.31 -6.54 -3.55
N ASP A 40 -0.35 -7.29 -2.45
CA ASP A 40 0.34 -6.95 -1.21
C ASP A 40 1.00 -8.18 -0.56
N MET A 41 1.66 -7.96 0.59
CA MET A 41 2.37 -9.03 1.30
C MET A 41 1.83 -9.33 2.71
N GLU A 42 0.94 -8.49 3.24
CA GLU A 42 0.57 -8.56 4.67
C GLU A 42 -0.91 -8.85 4.91
N ALA A 43 -1.82 -8.46 4.00
CA ALA A 43 -3.26 -8.48 4.32
C ALA A 43 -3.77 -9.89 4.60
N GLY A 44 -3.27 -10.91 3.88
CA GLY A 44 -3.64 -12.30 4.13
C GLY A 44 -3.20 -12.80 5.51
N ALA A 45 -1.99 -12.44 5.95
CA ALA A 45 -1.47 -12.82 7.26
C ALA A 45 -2.20 -12.08 8.40
N ILE A 46 -2.49 -10.79 8.22
CA ILE A 46 -3.25 -9.96 9.15
C ILE A 46 -4.69 -10.50 9.30
N ALA A 47 -5.34 -10.83 8.18
CA ALA A 47 -6.69 -11.38 8.21
C ALA A 47 -6.76 -12.71 8.98
N GLN A 48 -5.77 -13.59 8.78
CA GLN A 48 -5.68 -14.86 9.50
C GLN A 48 -5.45 -14.66 11.00
N SER A 49 -4.59 -13.72 11.40
CA SER A 49 -4.29 -13.49 12.82
C SER A 49 -5.43 -12.83 13.58
N LEU A 50 -6.25 -12.02 12.90
CA LEU A 50 -7.43 -11.36 13.48
C LEU A 50 -8.70 -12.23 13.45
N GLY A 51 -8.66 -13.39 12.80
CA GLY A 51 -9.74 -14.38 12.83
C GLY A 51 -11.08 -13.82 12.32
N SER A 52 -12.08 -13.76 13.20
CA SER A 52 -13.45 -13.35 12.86
C SER A 52 -13.72 -11.85 12.98
N LEU A 53 -12.70 -11.02 13.24
CA LEU A 53 -12.89 -9.57 13.33
C LEU A 53 -13.25 -9.00 11.96
N GLN A 54 -14.17 -8.02 11.94
CA GLN A 54 -14.47 -7.26 10.74
C GLN A 54 -13.35 -6.26 10.48
N ILE A 55 -12.52 -6.56 9.47
CA ILE A 55 -11.39 -5.73 9.09
C ILE A 55 -11.62 -5.02 7.75
N ALA A 56 -10.91 -3.92 7.58
CA ALA A 56 -10.86 -3.16 6.35
C ALA A 56 -9.40 -2.80 6.06
N THR A 57 -8.95 -3.01 4.83
CA THR A 57 -7.62 -2.61 4.40
C THR A 57 -7.76 -1.46 3.40
N VAL A 58 -7.07 -0.35 3.67
CA VAL A 58 -6.91 0.75 2.73
C VAL A 58 -5.47 0.72 2.26
N ARG A 59 -5.26 0.65 0.94
CA ARG A 59 -3.93 0.63 0.32
C ARG A 59 -3.75 1.88 -0.54
N ILE A 60 -2.60 2.53 -0.39
CA ILE A 60 -2.13 3.55 -1.32
C ILE A 60 -1.14 2.89 -2.26
N ILE A 61 -1.36 3.01 -3.56
CA ILE A 61 -0.53 2.37 -4.57
C ILE A 61 0.63 3.31 -4.94
N SER A 62 1.87 2.84 -4.76
CA SER A 62 3.09 3.63 -4.98
C SER A 62 3.74 3.42 -6.35
N ASP A 63 3.38 2.34 -7.04
CA ASP A 63 3.95 1.94 -8.32
C ASP A 63 2.83 1.62 -9.33
N ASP A 64 3.20 1.18 -10.53
CA ASP A 64 2.21 0.86 -11.57
C ASP A 64 2.47 -0.49 -12.25
N LEU A 65 1.53 -0.84 -13.12
CA LEU A 65 1.48 -2.09 -13.86
C LEU A 65 2.62 -2.22 -14.91
N TYR A 66 3.16 -1.10 -15.38
CA TYR A 66 4.00 -1.06 -16.58
C TYR A 66 5.49 -0.87 -16.29
N ARG A 67 5.83 -0.50 -15.05
CA ARG A 67 7.22 -0.28 -14.65
C ARG A 67 7.71 -1.37 -13.72
N ASP A 68 8.93 -1.81 -13.98
CA ASP A 68 9.67 -2.64 -13.06
C ASP A 68 10.01 -1.86 -11.78
N LEU A 69 9.98 -2.58 -10.67
CA LEU A 69 10.64 -2.19 -9.44
C LEU A 69 12.05 -2.82 -9.41
N PRO A 70 12.98 -2.22 -8.65
CA PRO A 70 14.25 -2.88 -8.36
C PRO A 70 13.98 -4.27 -7.78
N ASP A 71 14.80 -5.24 -8.16
CA ASP A 71 14.74 -6.55 -7.53
C ASP A 71 15.23 -6.42 -6.08
N LEU A 72 14.28 -6.40 -5.15
CA LEU A 72 14.51 -6.35 -3.71
C LEU A 72 14.51 -7.74 -3.07
N SER A 73 14.60 -8.82 -3.85
CA SER A 73 14.67 -10.18 -3.32
C SER A 73 15.86 -10.32 -2.36
N GLY A 74 15.56 -10.76 -1.15
CA GLY A 74 16.55 -10.87 -0.07
C GLY A 74 17.08 -9.54 0.48
N ALA A 75 16.50 -8.40 0.09
CA ALA A 75 16.70 -7.12 0.76
C ALA A 75 15.84 -7.00 2.03
N THR A 76 14.90 -7.92 2.25
CA THR A 76 14.20 -8.15 3.51
C THR A 76 14.80 -9.35 4.24
N ARG A 77 15.00 -9.23 5.55
CA ARG A 77 15.38 -10.33 6.44
C ARG A 77 14.12 -11.02 6.97
N ALA A 78 14.28 -12.22 7.54
CA ALA A 78 13.18 -13.01 8.10
C ALA A 78 12.43 -12.31 9.26
N ASP A 79 13.08 -11.37 9.95
CA ASP A 79 12.47 -10.53 10.99
C ASP A 79 11.75 -9.29 10.43
N GLY A 80 11.64 -9.16 9.10
CA GLY A 80 11.07 -8.01 8.42
C GLY A 80 12.02 -6.80 8.31
N SER A 81 13.22 -6.86 8.88
CA SER A 81 14.19 -5.76 8.77
C SER A 81 14.82 -5.69 7.37
N LEU A 82 15.23 -4.49 6.97
CA LEU A 82 15.92 -4.31 5.69
C LEU A 82 17.41 -4.66 5.78
N ASN A 83 17.91 -5.39 4.79
CA ASN A 83 19.33 -5.53 4.53
C ASN A 83 19.80 -4.34 3.68
N SER A 84 20.29 -3.30 4.36
CA SER A 84 20.69 -2.03 3.73
C SER A 84 21.73 -2.19 2.62
N VAL A 85 22.66 -3.16 2.74
CA VAL A 85 23.69 -3.40 1.72
C VAL A 85 23.07 -3.98 0.46
N LYS A 86 22.24 -5.02 0.59
CA LYS A 86 21.56 -5.63 -0.57
C LYS A 86 20.59 -4.64 -1.22
N LEU A 87 19.86 -3.87 -0.41
CA LEU A 87 19.01 -2.79 -0.90
C LEU A 87 19.81 -1.77 -1.71
N ALA A 88 20.91 -1.24 -1.16
CA ALA A 88 21.76 -0.27 -1.87
C ALA A 88 22.29 -0.83 -3.19
N ILE A 89 22.73 -2.09 -3.21
CA ILE A 89 23.18 -2.77 -4.43
C ILE A 89 22.05 -2.86 -5.46
N ALA A 90 20.83 -3.23 -5.06
CA ALA A 90 19.68 -3.31 -5.96
C ALA A 90 19.34 -1.95 -6.58
N LEU A 91 19.36 -0.88 -5.77
CA LEU A 91 19.09 0.47 -6.24
C LEU A 91 20.15 0.98 -7.23
N VAL A 92 21.43 0.72 -6.96
CA VAL A 92 22.55 1.12 -7.84
C VAL A 92 22.53 0.35 -9.16
N ARG A 93 22.16 -0.94 -9.14
CA ARG A 93 22.07 -1.78 -10.34
C ARG A 93 20.92 -1.37 -11.27
N GLN A 94 19.82 -0.86 -10.72
CA GLN A 94 18.62 -0.51 -11.48
C GLN A 94 18.18 0.94 -11.22
N PRO A 95 18.99 1.95 -11.59
CA PRO A 95 18.80 3.33 -11.13
C PRO A 95 17.47 3.95 -11.58
N LYS A 96 16.98 3.61 -12.79
CA LYS A 96 15.68 4.10 -13.28
C LYS A 96 14.52 3.54 -12.46
N ALA A 97 14.52 2.23 -12.19
CA ALA A 97 13.52 1.58 -11.34
C ALA A 97 13.62 2.08 -9.89
N ALA A 98 14.84 2.34 -9.41
CA ALA A 98 15.10 2.89 -8.08
C ALA A 98 14.51 4.29 -7.91
N LEU A 99 14.73 5.18 -8.89
CA LEU A 99 14.14 6.52 -8.88
C LEU A 99 12.62 6.45 -8.90
N ALA A 100 12.04 5.59 -9.75
CA ALA A 100 10.59 5.39 -9.80
C ALA A 100 10.03 4.89 -8.45
N LEU A 101 10.69 3.91 -7.83
CA LEU A 101 10.34 3.40 -6.51
C LEU A 101 10.39 4.51 -5.45
N ILE A 102 11.48 5.28 -5.38
CA ILE A 102 11.66 6.32 -4.37
C ILE A 102 10.63 7.43 -4.56
N SER A 103 10.45 7.93 -5.78
CA SER A 103 9.48 9.00 -6.06
C SER A 103 8.05 8.53 -5.77
N GLY A 104 7.71 7.32 -6.20
CA GLY A 104 6.40 6.72 -5.99
C GLY A 104 6.12 6.47 -4.50
N SER A 105 7.11 6.00 -3.76
CA SER A 105 7.01 5.77 -2.31
C SER A 105 6.81 7.09 -1.54
N LEU A 106 7.54 8.15 -1.88
CA LEU A 106 7.38 9.46 -1.24
C LEU A 106 6.01 10.09 -1.56
N GLN A 107 5.55 9.96 -2.82
CA GLN A 107 4.22 10.42 -3.20
C GLN A 107 3.13 9.64 -2.46
N ALA A 108 3.22 8.31 -2.41
CA ALA A 108 2.29 7.45 -1.71
C ALA A 108 2.30 7.71 -0.20
N LEU A 109 3.45 7.98 0.40
CA LEU A 109 3.57 8.32 1.82
C LEU A 109 2.82 9.61 2.16
N ASN A 110 2.94 10.66 1.33
CA ASN A 110 2.19 11.91 1.50
C ASN A 110 0.67 11.67 1.40
N VAL A 111 0.24 10.85 0.45
CA VAL A 111 -1.17 10.47 0.33
C VAL A 111 -1.62 9.64 1.55
N LEU A 112 -0.83 8.67 1.99
CA LEU A 112 -1.11 7.85 3.17
C LEU A 112 -1.29 8.71 4.43
N GLU A 113 -0.42 9.70 4.63
CA GLU A 113 -0.51 10.64 5.75
C GLU A 113 -1.84 11.40 5.72
N LYS A 114 -2.18 12.02 4.57
CA LYS A 114 -3.45 12.74 4.39
C LYS A 114 -4.68 11.84 4.56
N THR A 115 -4.63 10.64 3.98
CA THR A 115 -5.69 9.64 4.10
C THR A 115 -5.87 9.20 5.55
N THR A 116 -4.78 8.98 6.29
CA THR A 116 -4.82 8.63 7.71
C THR A 116 -5.47 9.75 8.52
N TYR A 117 -5.08 11.01 8.29
CA TYR A 117 -5.74 12.15 8.93
C TYR A 117 -7.24 12.20 8.66
N ARG A 118 -7.68 11.97 7.41
CA ARG A 118 -9.12 11.96 7.08
C ARG A 118 -9.87 10.78 7.69
N ILE A 119 -9.24 9.61 7.78
CA ILE A 119 -9.85 8.42 8.39
C ILE A 119 -10.01 8.63 9.90
N PHE A 120 -9.10 9.31 10.58
CA PHE A 120 -9.09 9.41 12.05
C PHE A 120 -9.43 10.79 12.61
N ALA A 121 -9.67 11.78 11.75
CA ALA A 121 -10.18 13.08 12.19
C ALA A 121 -11.49 12.89 12.97
N PRO A 122 -11.66 13.59 14.10
CA PRO A 122 -12.92 13.62 14.82
C PRO A 122 -14.01 14.22 13.93
N ASP A 123 -15.22 13.67 14.00
CA ASP A 123 -16.36 14.28 13.32
C ASP A 123 -16.61 15.66 13.94
N VAL A 124 -16.49 16.72 13.14
CA VAL A 124 -16.81 18.08 13.59
C VAL A 124 -18.33 18.17 13.71
N ASN A 125 -18.85 18.04 14.93
CA ASN A 125 -20.26 18.26 15.22
C ASN A 125 -20.53 19.77 15.19
N LEU A 126 -21.16 20.26 14.13
CA LEU A 126 -21.55 21.68 13.96
C LEU A 126 -22.91 21.99 14.63
N ASP A 127 -23.22 21.38 15.76
CA ASP A 127 -24.50 21.55 16.48
C ASP A 127 -24.36 22.36 17.78
N SER A 128 -23.40 23.29 17.85
CA SER A 128 -23.16 24.13 19.04
C SER A 128 -23.30 25.64 18.79
N SER A 129 -24.16 26.06 17.85
CA SER A 129 -24.47 27.49 17.64
C SER A 129 -25.96 27.78 17.46
N ALA A 130 -26.79 27.26 18.37
CA ALA A 130 -28.13 27.77 18.59
C ALA A 130 -28.46 27.66 20.09
N GLY A 131 -28.18 28.74 20.84
CA GLY A 131 -28.68 28.86 22.21
C GLY A 131 -27.78 29.63 23.16
N ILE A 132 -27.61 30.93 22.93
CA ILE A 132 -27.78 31.99 23.95
C ILE A 132 -28.42 33.18 23.25
#